data_AF-A0A7L2Y5B2-F1
#
_entry.id   AF-A0A7L2Y5B2-F1
#
_cell.length_a   1.000
_cell.length_b   1.000
_cell.length_c   1.000
_cell.angle_alpha   90.00
_cell.angle_beta   90.00
_cell.angle_gamma   90.00
#
_symmetry.space_group_name_H-M   'P 1'
#
loop_
_entity.id
_entity.type
_entity.pdbx_description
1 polymer ?
#
loop_
_entity_poly.entity_id
_entity_poly.type
_entity_poly.pdbx_seq_one_letter_code
_entity_poly.pdbx_strand_id
1 'polypeptide(L)'
;LCPQGQLLAKSWSSLFEGQSSAALRGPIYSFNGRNILTDPLWPHRLAWHGSTPRGGHARRWDCQGWRSSGVAEGMATTLREGRLLAGHRHNCSTP
;
A
#
# COMPACT_ATOMS: atom_id res chain seq x y z
N LEU A 1 12.36 -10.82 16.92
CA LEU A 1 12.32 -10.94 15.43
C LEU A 1 12.71 -9.58 14.87
N CYS A 2 13.95 -9.40 14.42
CA CYS A 2 14.39 -8.14 13.84
C CYS A 2 13.77 -7.96 12.45
N PRO A 3 13.16 -6.81 12.12
CA PRO A 3 12.86 -6.47 10.73
C PRO A 3 14.16 -6.58 9.93
N GLN A 4 14.13 -7.19 8.74
CA GLN A 4 15.34 -7.57 8.00
C GLN A 4 16.28 -6.42 7.58
N GLY A 5 16.06 -5.17 8.00
CA GLY A 5 16.97 -4.03 7.78
C GLY A 5 17.21 -3.69 6.31
N GLN A 6 16.43 -4.28 5.39
CA GLN A 6 16.59 -4.10 3.95
C GLN A 6 16.02 -2.75 3.52
N LEU A 7 16.74 -2.07 2.63
CA LEU A 7 16.36 -0.75 2.13
C LEU A 7 15.15 -0.85 1.19
N LEU A 8 14.00 -0.34 1.62
CA LEU A 8 12.77 -0.30 0.80
C LEU A 8 12.72 0.90 -0.14
N ALA A 9 13.16 2.07 0.32
CA ALA A 9 13.22 3.31 -0.46
C ALA A 9 14.39 4.17 0.00
N LYS A 10 14.90 5.03 -0.88
CA LYS A 10 16.06 5.89 -0.58
C LYS A 10 15.73 6.96 0.47
N SER A 11 14.51 7.47 0.44
CA SER A 11 14.00 8.46 1.40
C SER A 11 12.48 8.38 1.47
N TRP A 12 11.90 8.97 2.51
CA TRP A 12 10.44 9.15 2.59
C TRP A 12 9.91 9.93 1.38
N SER A 13 10.54 11.06 1.03
CA SER A 13 10.11 11.90 -0.10
C SER A 13 10.08 11.15 -1.44
N SER A 14 11.03 10.23 -1.67
CA SER A 14 11.11 9.46 -2.92
C SER A 14 9.88 8.58 -3.20
N LEU A 15 9.07 8.30 -2.18
CA LEU A 15 7.80 7.57 -2.32
C LEU A 15 6.67 8.42 -2.90
N PHE A 16 6.74 9.76 -2.78
CA PHE A 16 5.65 10.69 -3.06
C PHE A 16 5.87 11.55 -4.32
N GLU A 17 6.91 11.28 -5.10
CA GLU A 17 7.24 12.04 -6.32
C GLU A 17 6.25 11.80 -7.49
N GLY A 18 5.02 11.35 -7.20
CA GLY A 18 3.95 11.19 -8.18
C GLY A 18 4.26 10.09 -9.20
N GLN A 19 4.19 10.40 -10.49
CA GLN A 19 4.43 9.42 -11.56
C GLN A 19 5.88 8.89 -11.54
N SER A 20 6.83 9.65 -11.02
CA SER A 20 8.23 9.26 -10.84
C SER A 20 8.53 8.65 -9.46
N SER A 21 7.51 8.30 -8.66
CA SER A 21 7.73 7.64 -7.38
C SER A 21 8.57 6.38 -7.54
N ALA A 22 9.59 6.24 -6.70
CA ALA A 22 10.47 5.10 -6.74
C ALA A 22 9.70 3.82 -6.41
N ALA A 23 9.93 2.77 -7.21
CA ALA A 23 9.47 1.44 -6.85
C ALA A 23 10.18 0.98 -5.57
N LEU A 24 9.42 0.38 -4.67
CA LEU A 24 9.89 -0.34 -3.50
C LEU A 24 10.92 -1.37 -3.93
N ARG A 25 12.03 -1.39 -3.20
CA ARG A 25 13.14 -2.30 -3.43
C ARG A 25 13.08 -3.39 -2.38
N GLY A 26 12.92 -4.63 -2.84
CA GLY A 26 13.02 -5.80 -1.98
C GLY A 26 11.70 -6.30 -1.37
N PRO A 27 11.78 -7.36 -0.56
CA PRO A 27 10.64 -8.01 0.06
C PRO A 27 10.00 -7.15 1.16
N ILE A 28 8.70 -7.31 1.34
CA ILE A 28 7.94 -6.69 2.42
C ILE A 28 7.52 -7.81 3.36
N TYR A 29 7.83 -7.66 4.65
CA TYR A 29 7.55 -8.70 5.64
C TYR A 29 6.44 -8.27 6.60
N SER A 30 5.56 -9.20 6.93
CA SER A 30 4.64 -9.10 8.06
C SER A 30 5.41 -9.23 9.39
N PHE A 31 4.77 -8.88 10.51
CA PHE A 31 5.39 -8.97 11.85
C PHE A 31 5.82 -10.39 12.24
N ASN A 32 5.15 -11.43 11.73
CA ASN A 32 5.56 -12.82 11.91
C ASN A 32 6.62 -13.30 10.91
N GLY A 33 7.24 -12.39 10.15
CA GLY A 33 8.40 -12.66 9.30
C GLY A 33 8.07 -13.25 7.94
N ARG A 34 6.82 -13.18 7.48
CA ARG A 34 6.40 -13.76 6.20
C ARG A 34 6.45 -12.71 5.09
N ASN A 35 7.00 -13.07 3.93
CA ASN A 35 7.10 -12.14 2.80
C ASN A 35 5.74 -12.01 2.09
N ILE A 36 5.03 -10.90 2.30
CA ILE A 36 3.68 -10.69 1.77
C ILE A 36 3.64 -10.69 0.23
N LEU A 37 4.78 -10.43 -0.42
CA LEU A 37 4.88 -10.45 -1.88
C LEU A 37 4.91 -11.87 -2.46
N THR A 38 5.18 -12.90 -1.66
CA THR A 38 5.23 -14.30 -2.11
C THR A 38 4.27 -15.21 -1.37
N ASP A 39 3.85 -14.83 -0.16
CA ASP A 39 2.99 -15.62 0.71
C ASP A 39 1.60 -15.89 0.11
N PRO A 40 1.15 -17.16 0.07
CA PRO A 40 -0.21 -17.50 -0.37
C PRO A 40 -1.31 -17.02 0.59
N LEU A 41 -1.01 -16.74 1.86
CA LEU A 41 -1.99 -16.18 2.80
C LEU A 41 -2.41 -14.74 2.45
N TRP A 42 -1.69 -14.07 1.54
CA TRP A 42 -2.04 -12.77 0.98
C TRP A 42 -2.49 -12.93 -0.49
N PRO A 43 -3.76 -13.31 -0.73
CA PRO A 43 -4.29 -13.48 -2.08
C PRO A 43 -4.38 -12.14 -2.82
N HIS A 44 -4.79 -11.09 -2.10
CA HIS A 44 -4.79 -9.71 -2.59
C HIS A 44 -3.57 -8.99 -2.05
N ARG A 45 -2.57 -8.77 -2.91
CA ARG A 45 -1.32 -8.08 -2.54
C ARG A 45 -1.51 -6.58 -2.66
N LEU A 46 -2.53 -6.09 -1.96
CA LEU A 46 -2.92 -4.69 -1.94
C LEU A 46 -2.40 -4.01 -0.69
N ALA A 47 -2.00 -2.76 -0.82
CA ALA A 47 -1.76 -1.87 0.30
C ALA A 47 -2.77 -0.73 0.24
N TRP A 48 -3.68 -0.72 1.21
CA TRP A 48 -4.59 0.40 1.44
C TRP A 48 -3.81 1.61 1.97
N HIS A 49 -4.03 2.78 1.37
CA HIS A 49 -3.32 4.01 1.76
C HIS A 49 -4.24 5.24 1.93
N GLY A 50 -5.43 5.27 1.31
CA GLY A 50 -6.42 6.34 1.54
C GLY A 50 -5.91 7.74 1.20
N SER A 51 -4.95 7.84 0.29
CA SER A 51 -4.25 9.07 -0.06
C SER A 51 -4.20 9.30 -1.56
N THR A 52 -3.96 10.54 -1.97
CA THR A 52 -3.71 10.92 -3.36
C THR A 52 -2.31 10.45 -3.79
N PRO A 53 -1.99 10.42 -5.10
CA PRO A 53 -0.65 10.05 -5.57
C PRO A 53 0.51 10.92 -5.03
N ARG A 54 0.20 12.08 -4.42
CA ARG A 54 1.18 12.98 -3.78
C ARG A 54 1.19 12.86 -2.24
N GLY A 55 0.50 11.86 -1.69
CA GLY A 55 0.44 11.61 -0.24
C GLY A 55 -0.57 12.45 0.55
N GLY A 56 -1.38 13.27 -0.12
CA GLY A 56 -2.44 14.04 0.55
C GLY A 56 -3.62 13.14 0.94
N HIS A 57 -4.40 13.52 1.95
CA HIS A 57 -5.57 12.74 2.37
C HIS A 57 -6.65 12.70 1.29
N ALA A 58 -7.08 11.49 0.91
CA ALA A 58 -8.16 11.28 -0.04
C ALA A 58 -9.50 11.05 0.69
N ARG A 59 -10.10 12.08 1.28
CA ARG A 59 -11.33 12.01 2.12
C ARG A 59 -12.51 11.25 1.51
N ARG A 60 -12.64 11.21 0.19
CA ARG A 60 -13.72 10.48 -0.50
C ARG A 60 -13.42 8.99 -0.69
N TRP A 61 -12.16 8.61 -0.53
CA TRP A 61 -11.62 7.28 -0.84
C TRP A 61 -10.70 6.81 0.31
N ASP A 62 -11.18 6.92 1.53
CA ASP A 62 -10.53 6.42 2.75
C ASP A 62 -11.46 5.49 3.55
N CYS A 63 -12.42 4.83 2.87
CA CYS A 63 -13.38 3.94 3.52
C CYS A 63 -14.16 4.59 4.68
N GLN A 64 -14.58 5.84 4.49
CA GLN A 64 -15.26 6.66 5.51
C GLN A 64 -14.42 6.82 6.77
N GLY A 65 -13.14 7.13 6.58
CA GLY A 65 -12.15 7.20 7.67
C GLY A 65 -11.85 5.84 8.30
N TRP A 66 -11.73 4.79 7.47
CA TRP A 66 -11.43 3.41 7.86
C TRP A 66 -12.49 2.76 8.75
N ARG A 67 -13.75 3.18 8.60
CA ARG A 67 -14.89 2.73 9.42
C ARG A 67 -15.92 1.91 8.64
N SER A 68 -15.72 1.75 7.33
CA SER A 68 -16.62 1.01 6.46
C SER A 68 -15.91 -0.15 5.80
N SER A 69 -16.51 -1.33 5.89
CA SER A 69 -16.20 -2.52 5.09
C SER A 69 -17.33 -2.84 4.08
N GLY A 70 -18.23 -1.88 3.87
CA GLY A 70 -19.38 -2.00 2.96
C GLY A 70 -19.09 -1.40 1.58
N VAL A 71 -20.11 -0.82 0.94
CA VAL A 71 -20.06 -0.27 -0.43
C VAL A 71 -19.18 0.99 -0.62
N ALA A 72 -18.45 1.40 0.40
CA ALA A 72 -17.52 2.51 0.29
C ALA A 72 -16.33 2.14 -0.59
N GLU A 73 -15.64 3.15 -1.11
CA GLU A 73 -14.38 2.97 -1.83
C GLU A 73 -13.21 3.51 -1.02
N GLY A 74 -12.04 2.93 -1.24
CA GLY A 74 -10.78 3.45 -0.73
C GLY A 74 -9.66 3.39 -1.77
N MET A 75 -8.60 4.16 -1.54
CA MET A 75 -7.39 4.09 -2.35
C MET A 75 -6.49 2.96 -1.86
N ALA A 76 -6.17 2.03 -2.76
CA ALA A 76 -5.15 1.02 -2.55
C ALA A 76 -4.31 0.84 -3.81
N THR A 77 -3.12 0.27 -3.63
CA THR A 77 -2.17 -0.02 -4.69
C THR A 77 -1.79 -1.49 -4.70
N THR A 78 -1.42 -2.02 -5.86
CA THR A 78 -0.86 -3.37 -5.93
C THR A 78 0.62 -3.33 -5.56
N LEU A 79 1.00 -4.11 -4.56
CA LEU A 79 2.37 -4.16 -4.07
C LEU A 79 3.35 -4.78 -5.08
N ARG A 80 2.84 -5.54 -6.06
CA ARG A 80 3.65 -6.12 -7.14
C ARG A 80 4.19 -5.08 -8.11
N GLU A 81 3.50 -3.96 -8.27
CA GLU A 81 3.99 -2.84 -9.08
C GLU A 81 5.13 -2.09 -8.38
N GLY A 82 5.37 -2.39 -7.09
CA GLY A 82 6.38 -1.73 -6.27
C GLY A 82 6.01 -0.29 -5.93
N ARG A 83 4.83 0.21 -6.29
CA ARG A 83 4.42 1.59 -5.99
C ARG A 83 3.55 1.58 -4.74
N LEU A 84 3.76 2.53 -3.83
CA LEU A 84 2.95 2.63 -2.60
C LEU A 84 1.71 3.54 -2.73
N LEU A 85 1.70 4.42 -3.73
CA LEU A 85 0.69 5.49 -3.85
C LEU A 85 0.11 5.63 -5.26
N ALA A 86 0.53 4.77 -6.19
CA ALA A 86 -0.15 4.63 -7.46
C ALA A 86 -1.38 3.78 -7.20
N GLY A 87 -2.55 4.40 -7.05
CA GLY A 87 -3.72 3.72 -6.53
C GLY A 87 -4.90 3.75 -7.48
N HIS A 88 -5.60 2.61 -7.52
CA HIS A 88 -6.96 2.53 -8.03
C HIS A 88 -7.94 2.60 -6.87
N ARG A 89 -9.22 2.84 -7.20
CA ARG A 89 -10.28 2.72 -6.21
C ARG A 89 -10.62 1.26 -6.04
N HIS A 90 -10.68 0.82 -4.80
CA HIS A 90 -11.08 -0.52 -4.42
C HIS A 90 -12.28 -0.45 -3.49
N ASN A 91 -13.18 -1.43 -3.59
CA ASN A 91 -14.29 -1.57 -2.65
C ASN A 91 -13.72 -1.90 -1.27
N CYS A 92 -14.16 -1.21 -0.22
CA CYS A 92 -13.68 -1.40 1.15
C CYS A 92 -14.03 -2.78 1.75
N SER A 93 -14.89 -3.55 1.09
CA SER A 93 -15.10 -4.97 1.38
C SER A 93 -13.99 -5.88 0.84
N THR A 94 -13.05 -5.35 0.06
CA THR A 94 -11.90 -6.12 -0.46
C THR A 94 -10.90 -6.33 0.68
N PRO A 95 -10.60 -7.59 1.05
CA PRO A 95 -9.63 -7.87 2.09
C PRO A 95 -8.19 -7.53 1.68
#